data_AF-A0A3A0E0W6-F1
#
_entry.id   AF-A0A3A0E0W6-F1
#
_cell.length_a   1.000
_cell.length_b   1.000
_cell.length_c   1.000
_cell.angle_alpha   90.00
_cell.angle_beta   90.00
_cell.angle_gamma   90.00
#
_symmetry.space_group_name_H-M   'P 1'
#
loop_
_entity.id
_entity.type
_entity.pdbx_description
1 polymer ?
#
loop_
_entity_poly.entity_id
_entity_poly.type
_entity_poly.pdbx_seq_one_letter_code
_entity_poly.pdbx_strand_id
1 'polypeptide(L)'
;MFSLHHLPYGARRALRSIWLLVPLVALGGAPAAEAQPAAAKSPAPAKADKPRPGEKWVRLLKDSRGKPVAMQTAIVRYVKAEAAEPGKDADDYDQYVDLVGAVHIGDRSYYRKLNRKFRAYDAVLYELVAPEGTKVPRGRGTSNAHPLGALQNGMKSMLEVEHQLEQVDYTRDNMIHADLSPEEFLESMTAREESFVQMYFRMMGASVAQQSQAAADGENAEVDLMAALFAPDRARQLKIALAKQFEGMESLMNSLSGPNGSTLITERNKRALDVLEKQLDAGVEKVAIFYGAGHLAEMDQQLTERFDMQPVSVEWVEAWDLRP
;
A
#
# COMPACT_ATOMS: atom_id res chain seq x y z
N MET A 1 8.51 -91.27 -30.83
CA MET A 1 8.58 -92.15 -29.65
C MET A 1 7.77 -91.49 -28.54
N PHE A 2 6.72 -92.17 -28.06
CA PHE A 2 5.81 -91.87 -26.93
C PHE A 2 5.10 -90.50 -26.96
N SER A 3 3.80 -90.34 -27.29
CA SER A 3 2.56 -91.05 -26.94
C SER A 3 2.09 -90.84 -25.49
N LEU A 4 0.95 -90.13 -25.36
CA LEU A 4 -0.27 -90.43 -24.57
C LEU A 4 -0.81 -89.35 -23.62
N HIS A 5 -1.99 -88.86 -24.02
CA HIS A 5 -3.28 -88.81 -23.30
C HIS A 5 -3.60 -87.88 -22.12
N HIS A 6 -4.75 -87.21 -22.33
CA HIS A 6 -5.89 -86.95 -21.43
C HIS A 6 -5.90 -85.72 -20.49
N LEU A 7 -6.71 -84.73 -20.91
CA LEU A 7 -7.74 -83.89 -20.23
C LEU A 7 -8.13 -84.24 -18.76
N PRO A 8 -8.83 -83.37 -17.97
CA PRO A 8 -9.54 -82.10 -18.29
C PRO A 8 -9.47 -80.93 -17.24
N TYR A 9 -10.04 -79.78 -17.65
CA TYR A 9 -10.77 -78.71 -16.93
C TYR A 9 -10.56 -78.41 -15.42
N GLY A 10 -10.32 -77.13 -15.09
CA GLY A 10 -10.66 -76.57 -13.77
C GLY A 10 -10.02 -75.23 -13.37
N ALA A 11 -10.68 -74.13 -13.75
CA ALA A 11 -10.89 -72.87 -13.00
C ALA A 11 -9.79 -72.19 -12.14
N ARG A 12 -9.62 -70.88 -12.44
CA ARG A 12 -9.27 -69.73 -11.56
C ARG A 12 -7.82 -69.59 -11.07
N ARG A 13 -7.11 -68.56 -11.59
CA ARG A 13 -6.84 -67.28 -10.92
C ARG A 13 -5.80 -66.46 -11.70
N ALA A 14 -5.94 -65.14 -11.55
CA ALA A 14 -4.86 -64.16 -11.38
C ALA A 14 -4.09 -63.59 -12.60
N LEU A 15 -4.25 -62.28 -12.68
CA LEU A 15 -3.23 -61.25 -12.93
C LEU A 15 -2.79 -60.91 -14.37
N ARG A 16 -2.84 -59.59 -14.59
CA ARG A 16 -1.89 -58.71 -15.28
C ARG A 16 -2.03 -58.50 -16.80
N SER A 17 -2.55 -57.31 -17.08
CA SER A 17 -1.86 -56.22 -17.79
C SER A 17 -1.78 -56.25 -19.30
N ILE A 18 -2.24 -55.11 -19.85
CA ILE A 18 -1.83 -54.47 -21.10
C ILE A 18 -2.35 -55.16 -22.37
N TRP A 19 -3.11 -54.44 -23.19
CA TRP A 19 -2.79 -54.22 -24.60
C TRP A 19 -3.59 -53.03 -25.15
N LEU A 20 -2.85 -52.21 -25.90
CA LEU A 20 -3.27 -51.14 -26.78
C LEU A 20 -4.42 -51.55 -27.72
N LEU A 21 -5.35 -50.64 -27.99
CA LEU A 21 -6.11 -50.63 -29.24
C LEU A 21 -6.30 -49.21 -29.76
N VAL A 22 -5.58 -48.92 -30.84
CA VAL A 22 -5.87 -47.87 -31.83
C VAL A 22 -7.10 -48.31 -32.64
N PRO A 23 -7.96 -47.36 -33.07
CA PRO A 23 -8.28 -47.31 -34.51
C PRO A 23 -8.25 -45.85 -35.01
N LEU A 24 -7.50 -45.56 -36.07
CA LEU A 24 -7.83 -45.75 -37.50
C LEU A 24 -8.46 -44.47 -38.08
N VAL A 25 -7.65 -43.81 -38.91
CA VAL A 25 -7.93 -42.59 -39.65
C VAL A 25 -9.02 -42.83 -40.70
N ALA A 26 -10.00 -41.94 -40.77
CA ALA A 26 -10.85 -41.75 -41.94
C ALA A 26 -10.49 -40.42 -42.61
N LEU A 27 -10.05 -40.48 -43.87
CA LEU A 27 -9.84 -39.32 -44.73
C LEU A 27 -11.20 -38.67 -45.05
N GLY A 28 -11.36 -37.40 -44.67
CA GLY A 28 -12.44 -36.52 -45.11
C GLY A 28 -11.85 -35.19 -45.56
N GLY A 29 -12.19 -34.77 -46.78
CA GLY A 29 -11.60 -33.60 -47.45
C GLY A 29 -11.77 -32.29 -46.69
N ALA A 30 -10.75 -31.43 -46.79
CA ALA A 30 -10.74 -30.11 -46.20
C ALA A 30 -11.80 -29.19 -46.87
N PRO A 31 -12.65 -28.48 -46.12
CA PRO A 31 -13.30 -27.30 -46.65
C PRO A 31 -12.29 -26.16 -46.75
N ALA A 32 -12.35 -25.42 -47.85
CA ALA A 32 -11.55 -24.21 -48.06
C ALA A 32 -11.81 -23.21 -46.93
N ALA A 33 -10.73 -22.78 -46.26
CA ALA A 33 -10.80 -21.73 -45.26
C ALA A 33 -11.17 -20.41 -45.94
N GLU A 34 -12.34 -19.87 -45.63
CA GLU A 34 -12.65 -18.46 -45.87
C GLU A 34 -11.66 -17.59 -45.10
N ALA A 35 -10.99 -16.69 -45.82
CA ALA A 35 -10.08 -15.72 -45.23
C ALA A 35 -10.87 -14.77 -44.32
N GLN A 36 -10.63 -14.85 -43.01
CA GLN A 36 -11.06 -13.83 -42.06
C GLN A 36 -10.46 -12.47 -42.48
N PRO A 37 -11.24 -11.38 -42.51
CA PRO A 37 -10.71 -10.06 -42.79
C PRO A 37 -9.70 -9.70 -41.70
N ALA A 38 -8.53 -9.22 -42.13
CA ALA A 38 -7.43 -8.84 -41.27
C ALA A 38 -7.92 -7.92 -40.14
N ALA A 39 -7.69 -8.35 -38.90
CA ALA A 39 -7.91 -7.54 -37.71
C ALA A 39 -7.20 -6.19 -37.89
N ALA A 40 -7.97 -5.11 -37.81
CA ALA A 40 -7.44 -3.76 -37.84
C ALA A 40 -6.36 -3.63 -36.76
N LYS A 41 -5.18 -3.15 -37.16
CA LYS A 41 -4.06 -2.88 -36.26
C LYS A 41 -4.56 -2.02 -35.11
N SER A 42 -4.45 -2.51 -33.88
CA SER A 42 -4.67 -1.71 -32.67
C SER A 42 -3.84 -0.43 -32.77
N PRO A 43 -4.42 0.74 -32.43
CA PRO A 43 -3.67 1.98 -32.45
C PRO A 43 -2.49 1.87 -31.49
N ALA A 44 -1.34 2.40 -31.91
CA ALA A 44 -0.14 2.47 -31.10
C ALA A 44 -0.44 3.13 -29.75
N PRO A 45 0.21 2.70 -28.65
CA PRO A 45 -0.02 3.30 -27.34
C PRO A 45 0.25 4.80 -27.43
N ALA A 46 -0.70 5.60 -26.95
CA ALA A 46 -0.53 7.02 -26.78
C ALA A 46 0.73 7.28 -25.95
N LYS A 47 1.47 8.36 -26.28
CA LYS A 47 2.64 8.80 -25.51
C LYS A 47 2.24 8.85 -24.04
N ALA A 48 3.00 8.16 -23.18
CA ALA A 48 2.77 8.19 -21.74
C ALA A 48 2.80 9.64 -21.26
N ASP A 49 1.64 10.16 -20.85
CA ASP A 49 1.53 11.43 -20.16
C ASP A 49 2.43 11.40 -18.93
N LYS A 50 2.97 12.56 -18.54
CA LYS A 50 3.69 12.66 -17.28
C LYS A 50 2.75 12.17 -16.16
N PRO A 51 3.23 11.31 -15.24
CA PRO A 51 2.38 10.76 -14.18
C PRO A 51 1.73 11.90 -13.39
N ARG A 52 0.42 11.79 -13.15
CA ARG A 52 -0.34 12.77 -12.39
C ARG A 52 0.18 12.78 -10.95
N PRO A 53 0.27 13.96 -10.28
CA PRO A 53 0.44 13.98 -8.83
C PRO A 53 -0.67 13.16 -8.15
N GLY A 54 -0.34 12.41 -7.09
CA GLY A 54 -1.30 11.55 -6.39
C GLY A 54 -1.41 10.10 -6.89
N GLU A 55 -0.64 9.69 -7.92
CA GLU A 55 -0.62 8.27 -8.36
C GLU A 55 0.19 7.34 -7.45
N LYS A 56 1.13 7.88 -6.67
CA LYS A 56 1.97 7.14 -5.72
C LYS A 56 2.15 7.94 -4.44
N TRP A 57 2.13 7.27 -3.30
CA TRP A 57 2.24 7.90 -1.99
C TRP A 57 3.52 7.54 -1.26
N VAL A 58 4.14 6.41 -1.62
CA VAL A 58 5.47 6.00 -1.20
C VAL A 58 6.29 5.64 -2.43
N ARG A 59 7.58 5.95 -2.42
CA ARG A 59 8.49 5.50 -3.47
C ARG A 59 9.89 5.22 -2.97
N LEU A 60 10.58 4.32 -3.65
CA LEU A 60 12.01 4.09 -3.51
C LEU A 60 12.76 4.92 -4.55
N LEU A 61 13.42 6.00 -4.11
CA LEU A 61 14.31 6.78 -4.95
C LEU A 61 15.60 5.98 -5.20
N LYS A 62 15.98 5.84 -6.47
CA LYS A 62 17.18 5.12 -6.91
C LYS A 62 18.13 6.08 -7.62
N ASP A 63 19.44 5.86 -7.49
CA ASP A 63 20.47 6.59 -8.24
C ASP A 63 20.52 6.17 -9.71
N SER A 64 21.39 6.79 -10.51
CA SER A 64 21.57 6.46 -11.94
C SER A 64 22.05 5.02 -12.20
N ARG A 65 22.50 4.31 -11.16
CA ARG A 65 22.92 2.90 -11.22
C ARG A 65 21.84 1.95 -10.67
N GLY A 66 20.65 2.47 -10.37
CA GLY A 66 19.54 1.71 -9.83
C GLY A 66 19.67 1.37 -8.34
N LYS A 67 20.67 1.93 -7.63
CA LYS A 67 20.84 1.68 -6.20
C LYS A 67 19.86 2.53 -5.39
N PRO A 68 19.11 1.96 -4.42
CA PRO A 68 18.24 2.74 -3.53
C PRO A 68 19.05 3.78 -2.74
N VAL A 69 18.57 5.03 -2.73
CA VAL A 69 19.18 6.15 -2.02
C VAL A 69 18.26 6.79 -0.99
N ALA A 70 16.94 6.71 -1.16
CA ALA A 70 15.99 7.14 -0.16
C ALA A 70 14.63 6.43 -0.32
N MET A 71 13.91 6.24 0.78
CA MET A 71 12.47 6.00 0.74
C MET A 71 11.76 7.33 0.99
N GLN A 72 10.81 7.69 0.13
CA GLN A 72 10.12 8.98 0.21
C GLN A 72 8.61 8.80 0.34
N THR A 73 7.96 9.70 1.07
CA THR A 73 6.49 9.85 1.07
C THR A 73 6.09 11.10 0.29
N ALA A 74 4.89 11.09 -0.29
CA ALA A 74 4.35 12.21 -1.05
C ALA A 74 3.63 13.22 -0.16
N ILE A 75 3.74 14.50 -0.51
CA ILE A 75 2.80 15.56 -0.15
C ILE A 75 2.20 16.03 -1.47
N VAL A 76 0.88 15.87 -1.63
CA VAL A 76 0.20 16.23 -2.88
C VAL A 76 -0.75 17.39 -2.59
N ARG A 77 -0.58 18.48 -3.34
CA ARG A 77 -1.40 19.69 -3.19
C ARG A 77 -2.61 19.65 -4.09
N TYR A 78 -3.77 19.91 -3.50
CA TYR A 78 -5.06 20.00 -4.16
C TYR A 78 -5.61 21.42 -4.05
N VAL A 79 -6.18 21.90 -5.14
CA VAL A 79 -6.89 23.19 -5.21
C VAL A 79 -8.24 22.97 -5.88
N LYS A 80 -9.19 23.88 -5.68
CA LYS A 80 -10.47 23.84 -6.40
C LYS A 80 -10.23 23.80 -7.91
N ALA A 81 -10.98 22.96 -8.63
CA ALA A 81 -10.77 22.73 -10.05
C ALA A 81 -10.85 24.02 -10.87
N GLU A 82 -11.78 24.91 -10.52
CA GLU A 82 -11.96 26.24 -11.13
C GLU A 82 -10.78 27.21 -10.87
N ALA A 83 -10.02 27.01 -9.80
CA ALA A 83 -8.84 27.80 -9.46
C ALA A 83 -7.55 27.21 -10.02
N ALA A 84 -7.57 25.97 -10.53
CA ALA A 84 -6.38 25.29 -11.02
C ALA A 84 -5.87 25.92 -12.33
N GLU A 85 -4.70 26.54 -12.25
CA GLU A 85 -4.05 27.20 -13.38
C GLU A 85 -2.82 26.40 -13.86
N PRO A 86 -2.76 25.98 -15.14
CA PRO A 86 -1.61 25.27 -15.68
C PRO A 86 -0.31 26.10 -15.57
N GLY A 87 0.69 25.55 -14.90
CA GLY A 87 2.01 26.18 -14.78
C GLY A 87 2.15 27.23 -13.67
N LYS A 88 1.09 27.50 -12.92
CA LYS A 88 1.17 28.29 -11.69
C LYS A 88 1.97 27.52 -10.63
N ASP A 89 2.83 28.23 -9.90
CA ASP A 89 3.58 27.60 -8.81
C ASP A 89 2.60 27.15 -7.72
N ALA A 90 2.86 25.97 -7.15
CA ALA A 90 2.03 25.42 -6.09
C ALA A 90 1.99 26.35 -4.86
N ASP A 91 3.07 27.08 -4.60
CA ASP A 91 3.19 27.97 -3.45
C ASP A 91 2.48 29.32 -3.63
N ASP A 92 2.02 29.63 -4.85
CA ASP A 92 1.26 30.84 -5.17
C ASP A 92 -0.26 30.68 -4.96
N TYR A 93 -0.71 29.52 -4.46
CA TYR A 93 -2.11 29.30 -4.09
C TYR A 93 -2.36 29.69 -2.64
N ASP A 94 -3.35 30.56 -2.42
CA ASP A 94 -3.73 30.99 -1.08
C ASP A 94 -4.64 29.97 -0.37
N GLN A 95 -5.44 29.22 -1.12
CA GLN A 95 -6.36 28.21 -0.62
C GLN A 95 -6.03 26.84 -1.22
N TYR A 96 -5.74 25.86 -0.36
CA TYR A 96 -5.39 24.52 -0.79
C TYR A 96 -5.53 23.47 0.32
N VAL A 97 -5.63 22.21 -0.11
CA VAL A 97 -5.58 21.04 0.76
C VAL A 97 -4.38 20.19 0.36
N ASP A 98 -3.48 19.91 1.30
CA ASP A 98 -2.36 19.00 1.08
C ASP A 98 -2.65 17.62 1.70
N LEU A 99 -2.65 16.56 0.90
CA LEU A 99 -2.58 15.19 1.40
C LEU A 99 -1.13 14.86 1.74
N VAL A 100 -0.83 14.71 3.04
CA VAL A 100 0.53 14.49 3.56
C VAL A 100 0.70 13.02 3.95
N GLY A 101 1.41 12.27 3.11
CA GLY A 101 1.72 10.85 3.34
C GLY A 101 2.70 10.65 4.50
N ALA A 102 2.29 9.80 5.44
CA ALA A 102 3.07 9.40 6.59
C ALA A 102 3.54 7.94 6.50
N VAL A 103 4.74 7.70 7.04
CA VAL A 103 5.12 6.38 7.55
C VAL A 103 5.22 6.45 9.08
N HIS A 104 4.74 5.39 9.74
CA HIS A 104 4.75 5.28 11.20
C HIS A 104 6.17 5.21 11.77
N ILE A 105 7.12 4.78 10.95
CA ILE A 105 8.52 4.58 11.31
C ILE A 105 9.41 5.28 10.29
N GLY A 106 10.20 6.26 10.71
CA GLY A 106 10.96 7.16 9.83
C GLY A 106 12.22 7.71 10.49
N ASP A 107 13.10 8.32 9.72
CA ASP A 107 14.27 9.01 10.28
C ASP A 107 13.84 10.24 11.09
N ARG A 108 14.64 10.64 12.07
CA ARG A 108 14.33 11.85 12.85
C ARG A 108 14.28 13.13 12.00
N SER A 109 15.08 13.20 10.93
CA SER A 109 15.08 14.30 9.96
C SER A 109 13.74 14.46 9.25
N TYR A 110 13.08 13.35 8.94
CA TYR A 110 11.77 13.29 8.31
C TYR A 110 10.71 13.99 9.15
N TYR A 111 10.49 13.53 10.39
CA TYR A 111 9.49 14.13 11.28
C TYR A 111 9.80 15.59 11.62
N ARG A 112 11.08 15.96 11.70
CA ARG A 112 11.49 17.35 11.89
C ARG A 112 11.13 18.23 10.68
N LYS A 113 11.21 17.69 9.45
CA LYS A 113 10.78 18.40 8.23
C LYS A 113 9.26 18.56 8.21
N LEU A 114 8.50 17.49 8.54
CA LEU A 114 7.05 17.55 8.66
C LEU A 114 6.59 18.56 9.71
N ASN A 115 7.14 18.53 10.93
CA ASN A 115 6.82 19.50 11.98
C ASN A 115 7.10 20.96 11.59
N ARG A 116 8.06 21.23 10.70
CA ARG A 116 8.27 22.59 10.17
C ARG A 116 7.18 22.96 9.19
N LYS A 117 6.82 22.05 8.28
CA LYS A 117 5.75 22.26 7.30
C LYS A 117 4.40 22.47 7.99
N PHE A 118 4.07 21.67 9.01
CA PHE A 118 2.82 21.79 9.77
C PHE A 118 2.57 23.18 10.36
N ARG A 119 3.60 23.99 10.57
CA ARG A 119 3.45 25.37 11.08
C ARG A 119 2.92 26.36 10.04
N ALA A 120 2.98 26.01 8.76
CA ALA A 120 2.53 26.88 7.67
C ALA A 120 1.06 26.66 7.30
N TYR A 121 0.41 25.65 7.87
CA TYR A 121 -1.01 25.37 7.66
C TYR A 121 -1.84 25.99 8.76
N ASP A 122 -3.05 26.41 8.40
CA ASP A 122 -4.05 26.90 9.33
C ASP A 122 -4.64 25.74 10.13
N ALA A 123 -4.78 24.56 9.50
CA ALA A 123 -5.21 23.33 10.14
C ALA A 123 -4.44 22.10 9.62
N VAL A 124 -4.12 21.17 10.54
CA VAL A 124 -3.53 19.87 10.24
C VAL A 124 -4.43 18.79 10.84
N LEU A 125 -5.19 18.12 9.97
CA LEU A 125 -6.08 17.02 10.31
C LEU A 125 -5.24 15.75 10.44
N TYR A 126 -5.24 15.11 11.62
CA TYR A 126 -4.36 13.98 11.86
C TYR A 126 -5.09 12.68 12.19
N GLU A 127 -4.48 11.59 11.71
CA GLU A 127 -4.85 10.20 11.98
C GLU A 127 -4.42 9.78 13.39
N LEU A 128 -5.38 9.33 14.20
CA LEU A 128 -5.15 8.62 15.47
C LEU A 128 -6.48 8.10 16.02
N VAL A 129 -6.68 6.79 16.10
CA VAL A 129 -7.84 6.24 16.82
C VAL A 129 -7.69 6.53 18.31
N ALA A 130 -8.46 7.50 18.82
CA ALA A 130 -8.40 7.97 20.20
C ALA A 130 -9.69 8.70 20.59
N PRO A 131 -10.03 8.74 21.89
CA PRO A 131 -11.15 9.57 22.35
C PRO A 131 -10.98 11.03 21.95
N GLU A 132 -12.08 11.72 21.68
CA GLU A 132 -12.08 13.14 21.34
C GLU A 132 -11.39 13.98 22.43
N GLY A 133 -10.60 14.97 22.03
CA GLY A 133 -9.83 15.80 22.96
C GLY A 133 -8.57 15.14 23.52
N THR A 134 -8.21 13.93 23.06
CA THR A 134 -6.95 13.29 23.43
C THR A 134 -5.76 14.15 22.99
N LYS A 135 -5.02 14.69 23.97
CA LYS A 135 -3.74 15.36 23.73
C LYS A 135 -2.61 14.33 23.75
N VAL A 136 -1.93 14.14 22.63
CA VAL A 136 -0.73 13.29 22.56
C VAL A 136 0.46 14.08 23.12
N PRO A 137 1.01 13.70 24.28
CA PRO A 137 2.18 14.37 24.83
C PRO A 137 3.39 14.11 23.92
N ARG A 138 4.18 15.16 23.68
CA ARG A 138 5.46 15.03 22.98
C ARG A 138 6.36 14.00 23.66
N GLY A 139 7.02 13.18 22.87
CA GLY A 139 8.02 12.22 23.36
C GLY A 139 7.42 11.06 24.16
N ARG A 140 6.11 10.80 24.04
CA ARG A 140 5.51 9.59 24.61
C ARG A 140 6.00 8.37 23.85
N GLY A 141 7.10 7.80 24.33
CA GLY A 141 7.65 6.55 23.84
C GLY A 141 6.67 5.39 23.94
N THR A 142 6.80 4.38 23.08
CA THR A 142 6.16 3.08 23.34
C THR A 142 6.68 2.54 24.68
N SER A 143 5.78 2.11 25.57
CA SER A 143 6.21 1.69 26.91
C SER A 143 6.97 0.36 26.82
N ASN A 144 8.11 0.24 27.53
CA ASN A 144 8.81 -1.04 27.68
C ASN A 144 8.09 -2.01 28.64
N ALA A 145 6.97 -1.59 29.24
CA ALA A 145 6.25 -2.39 30.23
C ALA A 145 5.43 -3.52 29.61
N HIS A 146 5.19 -3.49 28.29
CA HIS A 146 4.46 -4.53 27.57
C HIS A 146 5.37 -5.20 26.51
N PRO A 147 5.31 -6.53 26.33
CA PRO A 147 6.12 -7.25 25.33
C PRO A 147 6.11 -6.67 23.90
N LEU A 148 4.98 -6.12 23.46
CA LEU A 148 4.85 -5.48 22.15
C LEU A 148 5.63 -4.16 22.06
N GLY A 149 5.61 -3.34 23.12
CA GLY A 149 6.38 -2.09 23.16
C GLY A 149 7.89 -2.33 23.26
N ALA A 150 8.32 -3.38 23.96
CA ALA A 150 9.73 -3.79 23.97
C ALA A 150 10.22 -4.24 22.58
N LEU A 151 9.39 -4.99 21.83
CA LEU A 151 9.69 -5.37 20.45
C LEU A 151 9.76 -4.15 19.52
N GLN A 152 8.80 -3.22 19.63
CA GLN A 152 8.78 -1.97 18.87
C GLN A 152 10.04 -1.13 19.14
N ASN A 153 10.42 -0.94 20.40
CA ASN A 153 11.64 -0.21 20.78
C ASN A 153 12.94 -0.94 20.36
N GLY A 154 12.94 -2.27 20.37
CA GLY A 154 14.04 -3.09 19.85
C GLY A 154 14.25 -2.90 18.36
N MET A 155 13.18 -2.98 17.57
CA MET A 155 13.20 -2.75 16.12
C MET A 155 13.58 -1.30 15.79
N LYS A 156 13.05 -0.33 16.54
CA LYS A 156 13.42 1.09 16.45
C LYS A 156 14.93 1.31 16.60
N SER A 157 15.53 0.71 17.64
CA SER A 157 16.96 0.82 17.93
C SER A 157 17.82 0.10 16.89
N MET A 158 17.35 -1.03 16.39
CA MET A 158 18.04 -1.84 15.38
C MET A 158 18.05 -1.19 14.00
N LEU A 159 16.95 -0.53 13.63
CA LEU A 159 16.78 0.17 12.37
C LEU A 159 17.20 1.64 12.43
N GLU A 160 17.56 2.19 13.59
CA GLU A 160 17.87 3.63 13.76
C GLU A 160 16.78 4.55 13.17
N VAL A 161 15.55 4.29 13.58
CA VAL A 161 14.34 5.00 13.15
C VAL A 161 13.58 5.51 14.36
N GLU A 162 12.58 6.35 14.15
CA GLU A 162 11.75 6.93 15.18
C GLU A 162 10.28 6.64 14.89
N HIS A 163 9.43 6.64 15.93
CA HIS A 163 7.99 6.48 15.77
C HIS A 163 7.30 7.83 15.58
N GLN A 164 6.32 7.90 14.69
CA GLN A 164 5.58 9.11 14.35
C GLN A 164 4.97 9.81 15.58
N LEU A 165 4.29 9.05 16.45
CA LEU A 165 3.65 9.59 17.66
C LEU A 165 4.64 10.20 18.67
N GLU A 166 5.92 9.83 18.61
CA GLU A 166 6.96 10.35 19.50
C GLU A 166 7.54 11.67 18.99
N GLN A 167 7.64 11.81 17.66
CA GLN A 167 8.37 12.89 17.02
C GLN A 167 7.47 14.00 16.46
N VAL A 168 6.24 13.69 16.04
CA VAL A 168 5.28 14.69 15.55
C VAL A 168 4.68 15.46 16.73
N ASP A 169 4.51 16.76 16.53
CA ASP A 169 3.99 17.68 17.54
C ASP A 169 2.48 17.87 17.46
N TYR A 170 1.73 16.96 18.06
CA TYR A 170 0.27 17.05 18.15
C TYR A 170 -0.22 18.09 19.17
N THR A 171 0.67 18.79 19.87
CA THR A 171 0.29 19.75 20.92
C THR A 171 0.00 21.16 20.40
N ARG A 172 0.16 21.39 19.10
CA ARG A 172 -0.09 22.70 18.47
C ARG A 172 -1.58 22.94 18.32
N ASP A 173 -1.96 24.21 18.39
CA ASP A 173 -3.36 24.63 18.29
C ASP A 173 -3.98 24.32 16.92
N ASN A 174 -3.16 24.24 15.87
CA ASN A 174 -3.60 23.89 14.52
C ASN A 174 -3.67 22.37 14.27
N MET A 175 -3.39 21.52 15.26
CA MET A 175 -3.51 20.06 15.12
C MET A 175 -4.92 19.63 15.52
N ILE A 176 -5.71 19.17 14.55
CA ILE A 176 -7.11 18.82 14.72
C ILE A 176 -7.25 17.31 14.56
N HIS A 177 -7.81 16.66 15.58
CA HIS A 177 -8.11 15.24 15.53
C HIS A 177 -9.19 14.98 14.47
N ALA A 178 -8.92 14.07 13.54
CA ALA A 178 -9.79 13.84 12.39
C ALA A 178 -10.10 12.36 12.16
N ASP A 179 -10.06 11.55 13.22
CA ASP A 179 -10.21 10.09 13.15
C ASP A 179 -11.31 9.60 14.10
N LEU A 180 -11.57 8.29 14.10
CA LEU A 180 -12.58 7.65 14.93
C LEU A 180 -12.12 7.54 16.40
N SER A 181 -13.08 7.54 17.33
CA SER A 181 -12.84 7.02 18.67
C SER A 181 -12.68 5.49 18.66
N PRO A 182 -12.10 4.88 19.72
CA PRO A 182 -12.05 3.42 19.83
C PRO A 182 -13.43 2.75 19.76
N GLU A 183 -14.45 3.36 20.37
CA GLU A 183 -15.83 2.89 20.35
C GLU A 183 -16.41 2.96 18.94
N GLU A 184 -16.29 4.13 18.28
CA GLU A 184 -16.75 4.32 16.90
C GLU A 184 -16.06 3.36 15.92
N PHE A 185 -14.77 3.09 16.12
CA PHE A 185 -14.00 2.14 15.32
C PHE A 185 -14.56 0.71 15.46
N LEU A 186 -14.84 0.27 16.69
CA LEU A 186 -15.40 -1.07 16.94
C LEU A 186 -16.84 -1.20 16.44
N GLU A 187 -17.65 -0.14 16.60
CA GLU A 187 -19.02 -0.08 16.06
C GLU A 187 -19.01 -0.15 14.53
N SER A 188 -18.10 0.58 13.88
CA SER A 188 -17.89 0.53 12.44
C SER A 188 -17.52 -0.88 11.96
N MET A 189 -16.55 -1.53 12.61
CA MET A 189 -16.17 -2.91 12.27
C MET A 189 -17.37 -3.85 12.39
N THR A 190 -18.17 -3.72 13.45
CA THR A 190 -19.36 -4.53 13.66
C THR A 190 -20.41 -4.30 12.58
N ALA A 191 -20.68 -3.03 12.23
CA ALA A 191 -21.64 -2.67 11.19
C ALA A 191 -21.24 -3.16 9.79
N ARG A 192 -19.93 -3.32 9.55
CA ARG A 192 -19.37 -3.85 8.29
C ARG A 192 -19.15 -5.37 8.32
N GLU A 193 -19.62 -6.05 9.38
CA GLU A 193 -19.40 -7.49 9.61
C GLU A 193 -17.91 -7.90 9.60
N GLU A 194 -17.02 -6.96 9.93
CA GLU A 194 -15.58 -7.17 9.96
C GLU A 194 -15.18 -7.84 11.27
N SER A 195 -14.59 -9.04 11.15
CA SER A 195 -13.95 -9.71 12.27
C SER A 195 -12.43 -9.73 12.12
N PHE A 196 -11.71 -9.68 13.24
CA PHE A 196 -10.25 -9.85 13.27
C PHE A 196 -9.81 -11.17 12.59
N VAL A 197 -10.61 -12.23 12.68
CA VAL A 197 -10.35 -13.53 12.03
C VAL A 197 -10.44 -13.42 10.51
N GLN A 198 -11.48 -12.78 9.99
CA GLN A 198 -11.63 -12.56 8.55
C GLN A 198 -10.50 -11.67 8.01
N MET A 199 -10.11 -10.63 8.74
CA MET A 199 -8.99 -9.77 8.38
C MET A 199 -7.67 -10.54 8.33
N TYR A 200 -7.42 -11.41 9.31
CA TYR A 200 -6.26 -12.31 9.30
C TYR A 200 -6.23 -13.20 8.04
N PHE A 201 -7.36 -13.81 7.65
CA PHE A 201 -7.43 -14.61 6.43
C PHE A 201 -7.22 -13.79 5.15
N ARG A 202 -7.75 -12.56 5.09
CA ARG A 202 -7.51 -11.64 3.97
C ARG A 202 -6.02 -11.28 3.85
N MET A 203 -5.37 -10.92 4.97
CA MET A 203 -3.94 -10.64 5.00
C MET A 203 -3.09 -11.85 4.58
N MET A 204 -3.46 -13.06 5.03
CA MET A 204 -2.78 -14.29 4.63
C MET A 204 -2.94 -14.58 3.13
N GLY A 205 -4.14 -14.40 2.59
CA GLY A 205 -4.39 -14.54 1.15
C GLY A 205 -3.54 -13.56 0.33
N ALA A 206 -3.47 -12.31 0.79
CA ALA A 206 -2.63 -11.29 0.18
C ALA A 206 -1.13 -11.62 0.26
N SER A 207 -0.63 -12.13 1.39
CA SER A 207 0.77 -12.52 1.51
C SER A 207 1.13 -13.68 0.58
N VAL A 208 0.22 -14.65 0.41
CA VAL A 208 0.41 -15.76 -0.55
C VAL A 208 0.46 -15.23 -1.99
N ALA A 209 -0.45 -14.31 -2.35
CA ALA A 209 -0.44 -13.67 -3.66
C ALA A 209 0.88 -12.90 -3.89
N GLN A 210 1.31 -12.09 -2.93
CA GLN A 210 2.55 -11.33 -3.01
C GLN A 210 3.79 -12.24 -3.12
N GLN A 211 3.84 -13.35 -2.39
CA GLN A 211 4.96 -14.31 -2.44
C GLN A 211 5.06 -14.99 -3.81
N SER A 212 3.92 -15.29 -4.44
CA SER A 212 3.90 -15.82 -5.81
C SER A 212 4.40 -14.82 -6.85
N GLN A 213 4.16 -13.52 -6.63
CA GLN A 213 4.62 -12.44 -7.49
C GLN A 213 6.14 -12.19 -7.30
N ALA A 214 6.62 -12.18 -6.05
CA ALA A 214 8.05 -12.07 -5.75
C ALA A 214 8.88 -13.24 -6.32
N ALA A 215 8.34 -14.46 -6.29
CA ALA A 215 8.97 -15.63 -6.89
C ALA A 215 9.08 -15.53 -8.43
N ALA A 216 8.16 -14.82 -9.08
CA ALA A 216 8.21 -14.57 -10.53
C ALA A 216 9.29 -13.54 -10.92
N ASP A 217 9.57 -12.57 -10.04
CA ASP A 217 10.56 -11.51 -10.27
C ASP A 217 11.98 -11.88 -9.77
N GLY A 218 12.16 -13.06 -9.20
CA GLY A 218 13.45 -13.56 -8.72
C GLY A 218 13.97 -12.89 -7.44
N GLU A 219 13.14 -12.10 -6.76
CA GLU A 219 13.47 -11.48 -5.48
C GLU A 219 13.03 -12.37 -4.30
N ASN A 220 13.95 -12.71 -3.39
CA ASN A 220 13.64 -13.46 -2.17
C ASN A 220 13.74 -12.54 -0.95
N ALA A 221 12.61 -11.92 -0.58
CA ALA A 221 12.53 -10.99 0.56
C ALA A 221 13.12 -11.55 1.86
N GLU A 222 12.94 -12.85 2.11
CA GLU A 222 13.49 -13.55 3.29
C GLU A 222 15.02 -13.64 3.25
N VAL A 223 15.61 -13.87 2.07
CA VAL A 223 17.06 -13.95 1.89
C VAL A 223 17.68 -12.56 2.00
N ASP A 224 17.05 -11.54 1.39
CA ASP A 224 17.48 -10.15 1.49
C ASP A 224 17.49 -9.68 2.95
N LEU A 225 16.44 -10.01 3.72
CA LEU A 225 16.36 -9.66 5.14
C LEU A 225 17.42 -10.39 5.97
N MET A 226 17.62 -11.69 5.74
CA MET A 226 18.65 -12.47 6.44
C MET A 226 20.05 -11.95 6.14
N ALA A 227 20.36 -11.65 4.88
CA ALA A 227 21.64 -11.06 4.49
C ALA A 227 21.87 -9.69 5.15
N ALA A 228 20.81 -8.87 5.23
CA ALA A 228 20.87 -7.56 5.87
C ALA A 228 21.19 -7.64 7.38
N LEU A 229 20.74 -8.68 8.09
CA LEU A 229 21.03 -8.88 9.53
C LEU A 229 22.53 -9.05 9.82
N PHE A 230 23.29 -9.62 8.89
CA PHE A 230 24.72 -9.89 9.04
C PHE A 230 25.61 -8.87 8.34
N ALA A 231 25.02 -7.85 7.70
CA ALA A 231 25.79 -6.85 6.98
C ALA A 231 26.54 -5.88 7.93
N PRO A 232 27.72 -5.37 7.54
CA PRO A 232 28.44 -4.34 8.31
C PRO A 232 27.60 -3.08 8.53
N ASP A 233 26.79 -2.70 7.54
CA ASP A 233 25.83 -1.58 7.54
C ASP A 233 24.39 -2.06 7.77
N ARG A 234 24.19 -3.00 8.72
CA ARG A 234 22.92 -3.72 8.97
C ARG A 234 21.68 -2.82 8.99
N ALA A 235 21.70 -1.68 9.67
CA ALA A 235 20.53 -0.79 9.78
C ALA A 235 20.11 -0.28 8.40
N ARG A 236 21.08 0.13 7.59
CA ARG A 236 20.87 0.59 6.20
C ARG A 236 20.33 -0.53 5.32
N GLN A 237 20.92 -1.73 5.41
CA GLN A 237 20.48 -2.88 4.59
C GLN A 237 19.08 -3.35 4.97
N LEU A 238 18.75 -3.36 6.26
CA LEU A 238 17.42 -3.68 6.74
C LEU A 238 16.39 -2.65 6.29
N LYS A 239 16.71 -1.35 6.34
CA LYS A 239 15.88 -0.30 5.75
C LYS A 239 15.68 -0.53 4.24
N ILE A 240 16.71 -0.91 3.50
CA ILE A 240 16.56 -1.19 2.06
C ILE A 240 15.63 -2.38 1.82
N ALA A 241 15.82 -3.49 2.53
CA ALA A 241 14.98 -4.68 2.40
C ALA A 241 13.50 -4.37 2.73
N LEU A 242 13.26 -3.63 3.81
CA LEU A 242 11.91 -3.21 4.21
C LEU A 242 11.29 -2.19 3.25
N ALA A 243 12.08 -1.26 2.70
CA ALA A 243 11.57 -0.23 1.79
C ALA A 243 11.06 -0.84 0.48
N LYS A 244 11.72 -1.89 -0.03
CA LYS A 244 11.22 -2.65 -1.19
C LYS A 244 9.87 -3.32 -0.88
N GLN A 245 9.69 -3.85 0.32
CA GLN A 245 8.42 -4.45 0.76
C GLN A 245 7.29 -3.41 0.85
N PHE A 246 7.59 -2.19 1.29
CA PHE A 246 6.60 -1.10 1.37
C PHE A 246 6.03 -0.69 0.01
N GLU A 247 6.83 -0.66 -1.05
CA GLU A 247 6.35 -0.36 -2.41
C GLU A 247 5.31 -1.41 -2.89
N GLY A 248 5.53 -2.69 -2.56
CA GLY A 248 4.54 -3.75 -2.84
C GLY A 248 3.28 -3.67 -1.96
N MET A 249 3.41 -3.15 -0.74
CA MET A 249 2.32 -3.06 0.24
C MET A 249 1.29 -1.97 -0.13
N GLU A 250 1.67 -0.93 -0.86
CA GLU A 250 0.73 0.11 -1.34
C GLU A 250 -0.38 -0.51 -2.20
N SER A 251 -0.04 -1.46 -3.09
CA SER A 251 -1.02 -2.20 -3.89
C SER A 251 -1.99 -3.01 -3.02
N LEU A 252 -1.52 -3.55 -1.90
CA LEU A 252 -2.37 -4.27 -0.95
C LEU A 252 -3.30 -3.31 -0.21
N MET A 253 -2.80 -2.15 0.25
CA MET A 253 -3.62 -1.16 0.94
C MET A 253 -4.72 -0.59 0.04
N ASN A 254 -4.43 -0.37 -1.25
CA ASN A 254 -5.44 0.05 -2.22
C ASN A 254 -6.60 -0.97 -2.34
N SER A 255 -6.33 -2.26 -2.15
CA SER A 255 -7.38 -3.30 -2.15
C SER A 255 -8.33 -3.24 -0.94
N LEU A 256 -7.95 -2.52 0.12
CA LEU A 256 -8.73 -2.32 1.32
C LEU A 256 -9.57 -1.04 1.29
N SER A 257 -9.64 -0.35 0.14
CA SER A 257 -10.38 0.90 -0.07
C SER A 257 -11.71 0.66 -0.82
N GLY A 258 -12.60 1.66 -0.82
CA GLY A 258 -13.84 1.69 -1.61
C GLY A 258 -15.10 1.14 -0.90
N PRO A 259 -16.22 0.91 -1.63
CA PRO A 259 -17.51 0.53 -1.02
C PRO A 259 -17.47 -0.76 -0.18
N ASN A 260 -16.65 -1.73 -0.62
CA ASN A 260 -16.35 -2.98 0.09
C ASN A 260 -15.00 -2.91 0.84
N GLY A 261 -14.47 -1.71 1.05
CA GLY A 261 -13.22 -1.44 1.76
C GLY A 261 -13.29 -1.79 3.24
N SER A 262 -12.26 -1.44 4.00
CA SER A 262 -12.16 -1.80 5.42
C SER A 262 -12.41 -0.60 6.34
N THR A 263 -12.89 -0.84 7.56
CA THR A 263 -12.90 0.20 8.62
C THR A 263 -11.52 0.80 8.83
N LEU A 264 -10.45 0.02 8.62
CA LEU A 264 -9.07 0.48 8.74
C LEU A 264 -8.73 1.67 7.83
N ILE A 265 -9.43 1.83 6.71
CA ILE A 265 -9.18 2.88 5.72
C ILE A 265 -10.44 3.71 5.46
N THR A 266 -11.49 3.11 4.92
CA THR A 266 -12.62 3.82 4.31
C THR A 266 -13.41 4.66 5.31
N GLU A 267 -13.80 4.11 6.47
CA GLU A 267 -14.59 4.86 7.46
C GLU A 267 -13.75 5.93 8.19
N ARG A 268 -12.46 5.67 8.37
CA ARG A 268 -11.51 6.65 8.92
C ARG A 268 -11.24 7.79 7.94
N ASN A 269 -11.13 7.48 6.65
CA ASN A 269 -11.02 8.48 5.58
C ASN A 269 -12.26 9.36 5.53
N LYS A 270 -13.45 8.74 5.59
CA LYS A 270 -14.71 9.46 5.64
C LYS A 270 -14.74 10.46 6.80
N ARG A 271 -14.38 10.02 8.01
CA ARG A 271 -14.27 10.92 9.18
C ARG A 271 -13.31 12.08 8.92
N ALA A 272 -12.14 11.83 8.33
CA ALA A 272 -11.16 12.87 8.04
C ALA A 272 -11.72 13.91 7.05
N LEU A 273 -12.42 13.46 6.02
CA LEU A 273 -13.02 14.32 5.00
C LEU A 273 -14.24 15.09 5.53
N ASP A 274 -15.01 14.52 6.44
CA ASP A 274 -16.11 15.24 7.10
C ASP A 274 -15.57 16.35 8.04
N VAL A 275 -14.39 16.13 8.65
CA VAL A 275 -13.68 17.19 9.40
C VAL A 275 -13.09 18.23 8.45
N LEU A 276 -12.55 17.82 7.29
CA LEU A 276 -12.10 18.75 6.24
C LEU A 276 -13.22 19.68 5.80
N GLU A 277 -14.39 19.14 5.47
CA GLU A 277 -15.57 19.92 5.06
C GLU A 277 -15.91 20.98 6.10
N LYS A 278 -15.96 20.62 7.39
CA LYS A 278 -16.18 21.57 8.49
C LYS A 278 -15.11 22.67 8.57
N GLN A 279 -13.85 22.35 8.31
CA GLN A 279 -12.78 23.37 8.33
C GLN A 279 -12.91 24.32 7.14
N LEU A 280 -13.18 23.79 5.94
CA LEU A 280 -13.37 24.61 4.75
C LEU A 280 -14.59 25.52 4.89
N ASP A 281 -15.70 25.01 5.41
CA ASP A 281 -16.92 25.79 5.70
C ASP A 281 -16.68 26.89 6.75
N ALA A 282 -15.73 26.68 7.66
CA ALA A 282 -15.28 27.68 8.64
C ALA A 282 -14.31 28.71 8.04
N GLY A 283 -13.99 28.63 6.75
CA GLY A 283 -13.09 29.55 6.05
C GLY A 283 -11.61 29.27 6.26
N VAL A 284 -11.23 28.06 6.68
CA VAL A 284 -9.83 27.66 6.79
C VAL A 284 -9.26 27.44 5.38
N GLU A 285 -8.16 28.14 5.07
CA GLU A 285 -7.66 28.21 3.69
C GLU A 285 -6.58 27.18 3.39
N LYS A 286 -5.66 26.93 4.33
CA LYS A 286 -4.51 26.04 4.15
C LYS A 286 -4.63 24.84 5.07
N VAL A 287 -5.13 23.72 4.54
CA VAL A 287 -5.38 22.51 5.32
C VAL A 287 -4.40 21.40 4.92
N ALA A 288 -3.82 20.70 5.89
CA ALA A 288 -3.11 19.44 5.66
C ALA A 288 -3.92 18.27 6.21
N ILE A 289 -4.03 17.17 5.45
CA ILE A 289 -4.50 15.88 5.95
C ILE A 289 -3.27 14.98 6.13
N PHE A 290 -2.88 14.74 7.38
CA PHE A 290 -1.71 13.96 7.76
C PHE A 290 -2.09 12.54 8.18
N TYR A 291 -2.01 11.63 7.20
CA TYR A 291 -2.43 10.23 7.32
C TYR A 291 -1.36 9.27 6.78
N GLY A 292 -1.39 8.03 7.25
CA GLY A 292 -0.58 6.95 6.70
C GLY A 292 -0.77 6.83 5.19
N ALA A 293 0.32 6.64 4.44
CA ALA A 293 0.29 6.67 2.98
C ALA A 293 -0.74 5.71 2.34
N GLY A 294 -1.07 4.59 3.01
CA GLY A 294 -2.10 3.66 2.55
C GLY A 294 -3.53 4.20 2.52
N HIS A 295 -3.81 5.31 3.22
CA HIS A 295 -5.12 5.97 3.20
C HIS A 295 -5.33 6.87 1.97
N LEU A 296 -4.24 7.35 1.38
CA LEU A 296 -4.29 8.57 0.57
C LEU A 296 -4.80 8.35 -0.86
N ALA A 297 -4.71 7.14 -1.40
CA ALA A 297 -5.25 6.82 -2.71
C ALA A 297 -6.79 6.98 -2.76
N GLU A 298 -7.49 6.56 -1.70
CA GLU A 298 -8.94 6.77 -1.61
C GLU A 298 -9.27 8.24 -1.31
N MET A 299 -8.48 8.92 -0.45
CA MET A 299 -8.68 10.35 -0.20
C MET A 299 -8.50 11.21 -1.46
N ASP A 300 -7.55 10.88 -2.33
CA ASP A 300 -7.35 11.53 -3.62
C ASP A 300 -8.59 11.47 -4.52
N GLN A 301 -9.19 10.28 -4.62
CA GLN A 301 -10.45 10.09 -5.35
C GLN A 301 -11.55 10.96 -4.74
N GLN A 302 -11.70 10.92 -3.42
CA GLN A 302 -12.74 11.65 -2.71
C GLN A 302 -12.57 13.17 -2.78
N LEU A 303 -11.34 13.69 -2.75
CA LEU A 303 -11.08 15.13 -2.97
C LEU A 303 -11.51 15.56 -4.38
N THR A 304 -11.29 14.70 -5.38
CA THR A 304 -11.73 14.96 -6.75
C THR A 304 -13.25 14.92 -6.87
N GLU A 305 -13.90 13.88 -6.33
CA GLU A 305 -15.32 13.61 -6.53
C GLU A 305 -16.24 14.44 -5.63
N ARG A 306 -15.89 14.64 -4.35
CA ARG A 306 -16.74 15.35 -3.37
C ARG A 306 -16.42 16.83 -3.26
N PHE A 307 -15.14 17.19 -3.37
CA PHE A 307 -14.68 18.56 -3.10
C PHE A 307 -14.40 19.36 -4.37
N ASP A 308 -14.55 18.75 -5.55
CA ASP A 308 -14.19 19.34 -6.85
C ASP A 308 -12.78 19.93 -6.83
N MET A 309 -11.83 19.17 -6.28
CA MET A 309 -10.44 19.56 -6.19
C MET A 309 -9.57 18.71 -7.11
N GLN A 310 -8.50 19.32 -7.63
CA GLN A 310 -7.54 18.62 -8.49
C GLN A 310 -6.12 18.78 -7.96
N PRO A 311 -5.29 17.73 -8.07
CA PRO A 311 -3.92 17.81 -7.62
C PRO A 311 -3.08 18.61 -8.62
N VAL A 312 -2.35 19.59 -8.12
CA VAL A 312 -1.54 20.52 -8.94
C VAL A 312 -0.05 20.29 -8.76
N SER A 313 0.39 19.66 -7.66
CA SER A 313 1.80 19.37 -7.43
C SER A 313 2.02 18.18 -6.49
N VAL A 314 3.24 17.65 -6.53
CA VAL A 314 3.73 16.65 -5.57
C VAL A 314 5.11 17.04 -5.08
N GLU A 315 5.28 17.14 -3.77
CA GLU A 315 6.58 17.17 -3.11
C GLU A 315 6.91 15.78 -2.54
N TRP A 316 8.15 15.34 -2.72
CA TRP A 316 8.63 14.11 -2.11
C TRP A 316 9.50 14.40 -0.88
N VAL A 317 9.16 13.77 0.24
CA VAL A 317 9.83 13.94 1.52
C VAL A 317 10.58 12.67 1.87
N GLU A 318 11.91 12.76 2.05
CA GLU A 318 12.73 11.63 2.49
C GLU A 318 12.32 11.16 3.88
N ALA A 319 11.73 9.97 3.93
CA ALA A 319 11.38 9.27 5.15
C ALA A 319 12.58 8.48 5.70
N TRP A 320 13.27 7.73 4.83
CA TRP A 320 14.50 7.01 5.17
C TRP A 320 15.63 7.42 4.24
N ASP A 321 16.78 7.75 4.82
CA ASP A 321 18.06 7.87 4.12
C ASP A 321 18.67 6.47 3.91
N LEU A 322 18.91 6.12 2.65
CA LEU A 322 19.50 4.83 2.25
C LEU A 322 20.88 5.01 1.60
N ARG A 323 21.44 6.23 1.62
CA ARG A 323 22.76 6.53 1.06
C ARG A 323 23.87 5.81 1.85
N PRO A 324 24.96 5.39 1.19
CA PRO A 324 26.05 4.64 1.82
C PRO A 324 26.82 5.42 2.88
#